data_AF-A0A4U0NWH4-F1
#
_entry.id   AF-A0A4U0NWH4-F1
#
_cell.length_a   1.000
_cell.length_b   1.000
_cell.length_c   1.000
_cell.angle_alpha   90.00
_cell.angle_beta   90.00
_cell.angle_gamma   90.00
#
_symmetry.space_group_name_H-M   'P 1'
#
loop_
_entity.id
_entity.type
_entity.pdbx_description
1 polymer ?
#
loop_
_entity_poly.entity_id
_entity_poly.type
_entity_poly.pdbx_seq_one_letter_code
_entity_poly.pdbx_strand_id
1 'polypeptide(L)'
;MSHSSSPQSQSQSQHQPVVRPEDVLPEGIDSTAINGLTVRKGSVAAFVANALRLDDLTEGTPEHADVVTQMRELAPVLRTIGLLDVFLPRSPAVERILAEAA
;
A
#
# COMPACT_ATOMS: atom_id res chain seq x y z
N MET A 1 -1.05 35.67 -49.19
CA MET A 1 -0.13 34.51 -49.18
C MET A 1 1.06 34.86 -48.30
N SER A 2 1.03 34.43 -47.04
CA SER A 2 2.22 34.42 -46.18
C SER A 2 2.09 33.23 -45.23
N HIS A 3 3.18 32.49 -45.12
CA HIS A 3 3.23 31.11 -44.71
C HIS A 3 3.04 30.87 -43.21
N SER A 4 2.49 29.69 -42.95
CA SER A 4 2.55 28.89 -41.72
C SER A 4 3.81 29.08 -40.89
N SER A 5 3.64 29.02 -39.56
CA SER A 5 4.44 28.16 -38.68
C SER A 5 3.73 28.00 -37.35
N SER A 6 2.98 26.91 -37.21
CA SER A 6 2.52 26.41 -35.91
C SER A 6 3.72 25.84 -35.14
N PRO A 7 3.92 26.14 -33.85
CA PRO A 7 4.83 25.37 -33.04
C PRO A 7 4.21 23.99 -32.80
N GLN A 8 4.98 22.98 -33.18
CA GLN A 8 4.64 21.58 -33.12
C GLN A 8 4.29 21.13 -31.70
N SER A 9 3.29 20.26 -31.66
CA SER A 9 2.98 19.33 -30.58
C SER A 9 4.25 18.72 -29.98
N GLN A 10 4.58 19.12 -28.75
CA GLN A 10 5.44 18.34 -27.88
C GLN A 10 4.56 17.53 -26.93
N SER A 11 3.89 16.52 -27.47
CA SER A 11 3.47 15.37 -26.68
C SER A 11 4.74 14.58 -26.33
N GLN A 12 5.54 15.13 -25.41
CA GLN A 12 6.52 14.32 -24.70
C GLN A 12 5.71 13.34 -23.88
N SER A 13 5.49 12.15 -24.42
CA SER A 13 5.10 10.98 -23.65
C SER A 13 6.22 10.80 -22.62
N GLN A 14 6.04 11.42 -21.45
CA GLN A 14 6.96 11.32 -20.34
C GLN A 14 7.08 9.83 -20.04
N HIS A 15 8.19 9.23 -20.43
CA HIS A 15 8.53 7.87 -20.07
C HIS A 15 8.50 7.87 -18.55
N GLN A 16 7.45 7.33 -17.95
CA GLN A 16 7.35 7.32 -16.50
C GLN A 16 8.52 6.47 -16.03
N PRO A 17 9.51 7.07 -15.34
CA PRO A 17 10.70 6.33 -14.97
C PRO A 17 10.30 5.16 -14.08
N VAL A 18 11.05 4.07 -14.16
CA VAL A 18 10.88 2.93 -13.26
C VAL A 18 10.87 3.45 -11.82
N VAL A 19 9.82 3.13 -11.08
CA VAL A 19 9.72 3.49 -9.65
C VAL A 19 10.66 2.59 -8.86
N ARG A 20 11.59 3.19 -8.14
CA ARG A 20 12.52 2.49 -7.23
C ARG A 20 12.02 2.60 -5.79
N PRO A 21 12.47 1.72 -4.88
CA PRO A 21 12.10 1.80 -3.47
C PRO A 21 12.37 3.19 -2.86
N GLU A 22 13.53 3.78 -3.18
CA GLU A 22 13.93 5.11 -2.72
C GLU A 22 13.07 6.26 -3.27
N ASP A 23 12.38 6.07 -4.40
CA ASP A 23 11.43 7.04 -4.95
C ASP A 23 10.11 7.06 -4.17
N VAL A 24 9.74 5.91 -3.57
CA VAL A 24 8.54 5.80 -2.72
C VAL A 24 8.84 6.29 -1.30
N LEU A 25 9.95 5.83 -0.73
CA LEU A 25 10.39 6.23 0.60
C LEU A 25 11.92 6.29 0.66
N PRO A 26 12.51 7.49 0.71
CA PRO A 26 13.97 7.65 0.73
C PRO A 26 14.63 7.00 1.93
N GLU A 27 15.93 6.75 1.81
CA GLU A 27 16.75 6.30 2.92
C GLU A 27 16.77 7.33 4.05
N GLY A 28 16.78 6.86 5.31
CA GLY A 28 16.71 7.70 6.50
C GLY A 28 15.31 8.26 6.81
N ILE A 29 14.30 7.98 5.97
CA ILE A 29 12.92 8.38 6.19
C ILE A 29 12.05 7.16 6.57
N ASP A 30 11.40 7.22 7.73
CA ASP A 30 10.59 6.11 8.26
C ASP A 30 9.11 6.18 7.85
N SER A 31 8.66 7.35 7.41
CA SER A 31 7.28 7.57 6.98
C SER A 31 7.14 8.68 5.95
N THR A 32 6.13 8.57 5.10
CA THR A 32 5.74 9.60 4.13
C THR A 32 4.22 9.75 4.13
N ALA A 33 3.71 10.80 3.50
CA ALA A 33 2.28 10.99 3.27
C ALA A 33 1.93 10.54 1.84
N ILE A 34 1.05 9.56 1.71
CA ILE A 34 0.50 9.11 0.43
C ILE A 34 -1.01 9.35 0.49
N ASN A 35 -1.55 10.12 -0.45
CA ASN A 35 -2.98 10.50 -0.47
C ASN A 35 -3.48 11.07 0.87
N GLY A 36 -2.63 11.82 1.59
CA GLY A 36 -2.96 12.42 2.89
C GLY A 36 -2.88 11.45 4.09
N LEU A 37 -2.60 10.16 3.86
CA LEU A 37 -2.40 9.17 4.92
C LEU A 37 -0.90 9.00 5.20
N THR A 38 -0.53 9.01 6.48
CA THR A 38 0.83 8.66 6.91
C THR A 38 1.09 7.17 6.72
N VAL A 39 2.04 6.84 5.86
CA VAL A 39 2.49 5.48 5.57
C VAL A 39 3.88 5.28 6.15
N ARG A 40 4.08 4.21 6.93
CA ARG A 40 5.38 3.83 7.51
C ARG A 40 6.07 2.76 6.66
N LYS A 41 7.41 2.82 6.58
CA LYS A 41 8.25 1.83 5.86
C LYS A 41 7.93 0.38 6.24
N GLY A 42 7.65 0.16 7.52
CA GLY A 42 7.36 -1.16 8.08
C GLY A 42 5.91 -1.63 7.93
N SER A 43 4.99 -0.82 7.40
CA SER A 43 3.55 -1.15 7.42
C SER A 43 3.23 -2.46 6.68
N VAL A 44 3.81 -2.67 5.49
CA VAL A 44 3.59 -3.91 4.72
C VAL A 44 4.19 -5.13 5.44
N ALA A 45 5.43 -4.99 5.94
CA ALA A 45 6.11 -6.07 6.66
C ALA A 45 5.37 -6.46 7.95
N ALA A 46 4.89 -5.47 8.72
CA ALA A 46 4.11 -5.70 9.92
C ALA A 46 2.77 -6.41 9.61
N PHE A 47 2.09 -6.01 8.53
CA PHE A 47 0.86 -6.69 8.12
C PHE A 47 1.12 -8.16 7.75
N VAL A 48 2.16 -8.44 6.95
CA VAL A 48 2.52 -9.82 6.57
C VAL A 48 2.86 -10.65 7.81
N ALA A 49 3.63 -10.10 8.74
CA ALA A 49 3.99 -10.80 9.98
C ALA A 49 2.75 -11.14 10.82
N ASN A 50 1.80 -10.22 10.95
CA ASN A 50 0.54 -10.45 11.65
C ASN A 50 -0.35 -11.46 10.92
N ALA A 51 -0.45 -11.38 9.59
CA ALA A 51 -1.20 -12.32 8.77
C ALA A 51 -0.66 -13.76 8.90
N LEU A 52 0.66 -13.94 8.93
CA LEU A 52 1.29 -15.25 9.13
C LEU A 52 1.08 -15.79 10.55
N ARG A 53 1.12 -14.90 11.56
CA ARG A 53 0.89 -15.30 12.95
C ARG A 53 -0.58 -15.66 13.23
N LEU A 54 -1.52 -15.05 12.51
CA LEU A 54 -2.95 -15.25 12.73
C LEU A 54 -3.37 -16.72 12.63
N ASP A 55 -2.77 -17.48 11.70
CA ASP A 55 -3.09 -18.89 11.47
C ASP A 55 -2.74 -19.79 12.68
N ASP A 56 -1.80 -19.37 13.52
CA ASP A 56 -1.36 -20.09 14.73
C ASP A 56 -2.10 -19.65 16.00
N LEU A 57 -2.93 -18.61 15.92
CA LEU A 57 -3.62 -18.04 17.08
C LEU A 57 -5.03 -18.62 17.23
N THR A 58 -5.38 -18.94 18.48
CA THR A 58 -6.73 -19.36 18.82
C THR A 58 -7.67 -18.15 18.78
N GLU A 59 -8.74 -18.24 17.99
CA GLU A 59 -9.77 -17.20 17.95
C GLU A 59 -10.32 -16.92 19.36
N GLY A 60 -10.49 -15.63 19.67
CA GLY A 60 -11.03 -15.15 20.95
C GLY A 60 -10.00 -14.95 22.07
N THR A 61 -8.72 -15.30 21.87
CA THR A 61 -7.69 -14.89 22.84
C THR A 61 -7.34 -13.41 22.70
N PRO A 62 -6.81 -12.77 23.76
CA PRO A 62 -6.34 -11.38 23.70
C PRO A 62 -5.32 -11.16 22.57
N GLU A 63 -4.40 -12.11 22.37
CA GLU A 63 -3.35 -12.01 21.34
C GLU A 63 -3.94 -12.04 19.93
N HIS A 64 -4.95 -12.90 19.70
CA HIS A 64 -5.68 -12.92 18.44
C HIS A 64 -6.37 -11.56 18.20
N ALA A 65 -7.03 -11.01 19.23
CA ALA A 65 -7.71 -9.72 19.12
C ALA A 65 -6.75 -8.55 18.81
N ASP A 66 -5.57 -8.53 19.46
CA ASP A 66 -4.54 -7.52 19.20
C ASP A 66 -4.01 -7.60 17.77
N VAL A 67 -3.73 -8.82 17.28
CA VAL A 67 -3.27 -9.05 15.90
C VAL A 67 -4.32 -8.59 14.90
N VAL A 68 -5.59 -8.97 15.08
CA VAL A 68 -6.69 -8.54 14.19
C VAL A 68 -6.84 -7.03 14.22
N THR A 69 -6.78 -6.39 15.39
CA THR A 69 -6.87 -4.93 15.53
C THR A 69 -5.75 -4.26 14.75
N GLN A 70 -4.50 -4.70 14.94
CA GLN A 70 -3.36 -4.13 14.23
C GLN A 70 -3.47 -4.32 12.70
N MET A 71 -4.00 -5.46 12.24
CA MET A 71 -4.24 -5.70 10.81
C MET A 71 -5.32 -4.75 10.25
N ARG A 72 -6.39 -4.50 11.00
CA ARG A 72 -7.45 -3.55 10.61
C ARG A 72 -6.91 -2.12 10.54
N GLU A 73 -6.08 -1.70 11.50
CA GLU A 73 -5.42 -0.39 11.48
C GLU A 73 -4.48 -0.19 10.28
N LEU A 74 -3.85 -1.27 9.80
CA LEU A 74 -2.98 -1.22 8.63
C LEU A 74 -3.74 -1.30 7.31
N ALA A 75 -5.00 -1.75 7.30
CA ALA A 75 -5.78 -1.94 6.08
C ALA A 75 -5.92 -0.65 5.23
N PRO A 76 -6.19 0.54 5.79
CA PRO A 76 -6.20 1.79 5.02
C PRO A 76 -4.86 2.10 4.35
N VAL A 77 -3.74 1.80 5.01
CA VAL A 77 -2.40 1.99 4.45
C VAL A 77 -2.18 1.07 3.25
N LEU A 78 -2.56 -0.21 3.36
CA LEU A 78 -2.40 -1.17 2.26
C LEU A 78 -3.23 -0.80 1.03
N ARG A 79 -4.44 -0.26 1.24
CA ARG A 79 -5.26 0.28 0.15
C ARG A 79 -4.64 1.54 -0.45
N THR A 80 -4.15 2.45 0.39
CA THR A 80 -3.55 3.72 -0.05
C THR A 80 -2.33 3.51 -0.95
N ILE A 81 -1.50 2.51 -0.66
CA ILE A 81 -0.33 2.18 -1.48
C ILE A 81 -0.67 1.29 -2.69
N GLY A 82 -1.94 0.89 -2.87
CA GLY A 82 -2.39 0.05 -3.97
C GLY A 82 -2.00 -1.42 -3.86
N LEU A 83 -1.63 -1.92 -2.67
CA LEU A 83 -1.20 -3.32 -2.51
C LEU A 83 -2.33 -4.28 -2.90
N LEU A 84 -3.56 -3.96 -2.50
CA LEU A 84 -4.74 -4.79 -2.75
C LEU A 84 -5.29 -4.67 -4.18
N ASP A 85 -4.78 -3.73 -4.97
CA ASP A 85 -5.09 -3.62 -6.40
C ASP A 85 -4.24 -4.60 -7.24
N VAL A 86 -3.15 -5.12 -6.65
CA VAL A 86 -2.20 -6.03 -7.31
C VAL A 86 -2.24 -7.43 -6.70
N PHE A 87 -2.43 -7.53 -5.38
CA PHE A 87 -2.39 -8.79 -4.64
C PHE A 87 -3.67 -9.02 -3.86
N LEU A 88 -4.13 -10.27 -3.85
CA LEU A 88 -5.19 -10.74 -2.96
C LEU A 88 -4.61 -11.59 -1.83
N PRO A 89 -5.14 -11.47 -0.59
CA PRO A 89 -4.75 -12.34 0.51
C PRO A 89 -5.09 -13.79 0.17
N ARG A 90 -4.18 -14.70 0.53
CA ARG A 90 -4.39 -16.14 0.30
C ARG A 90 -5.23 -16.80 1.40
N SER A 91 -5.20 -16.24 2.61
CA SER A 91 -5.96 -16.72 3.77
C SER A 91 -7.36 -16.09 3.78
N PRO A 92 -8.45 -16.89 3.82
CA PRO A 92 -9.81 -16.37 3.91
C PRO A 92 -10.07 -15.55 5.17
N ALA A 93 -9.37 -15.83 6.27
CA ALA A 93 -9.46 -15.04 7.50
C ALA A 93 -8.91 -13.62 7.27
N VAL A 94 -7.75 -13.51 6.62
CA VAL A 94 -7.13 -12.22 6.26
C VAL A 94 -8.00 -11.44 5.27
N GLU A 95 -8.59 -12.12 4.29
CA GLU A 95 -9.55 -11.51 3.36
C GLU A 95 -10.75 -10.90 4.10
N ARG A 96 -11.34 -11.64 5.04
CA ARG A 96 -12.46 -11.16 5.84
C ARG A 96 -12.09 -9.96 6.70
N ILE A 97 -10.94 -10.01 7.37
CA ILE A 97 -10.44 -8.89 8.19
C ILE A 97 -10.27 -7.63 7.34
N LEU A 98 -9.71 -7.76 6.14
CA LEU A 98 -9.57 -6.64 5.21
C LEU A 98 -10.93 -6.14 4.73
N ALA A 99 -11.89 -7.01 4.42
CA ALA A 99 -13.23 -6.61 4.00
C ALA A 99 -13.99 -5.83 5.09
N GLU A 100 -13.83 -6.22 6.36
CA GLU A 100 -14.47 -5.58 7.53
C GLU A 100 -13.83 -4.25 7.92
N ALA A 101 -12.56 -4.03 7.54
CA ALA A 101 -11.81 -2.80 7.81
C ALA A 101 -12.05 -1.69 6.76
N ALA A 102 -13.15 -1.77 6.00
CA ALA A 102 -13.48 -0.86 4.90
C ALA A 102 -14.16 0.42 5.38
#